data_AF-A0A9W9YIV7-F1
#
_entry.id   AF-A0A9W9YIV7-F1
#
_cell.length_a   1.000
_cell.length_b   1.000
_cell.length_c   1.000
_cell.angle_alpha   90.00
_cell.angle_beta   90.00
_cell.angle_gamma   90.00
#
_symmetry.space_group_name_H-M   'P 1'
#
loop_
_entity.id
_entity.type
_entity.pdbx_description
1 polymer ?
#
loop_
_entity_poly.entity_id
_entity_poly.type
_entity_poly.pdbx_seq_one_letter_code
_entity_poly.pdbx_strand_id
1 'polypeptide(L)'
;MTSARFDKPWMDELDGHNCVKRAATFGIKGAVIGGVFGAAKSALKIPNPEPTPLILQSFIMMKNNALFLGGIASTFALTTCTAAQMREKDDEANWALGGAASGVLIGFVKT
;
A
#
# COMPACT_ATOMS: atom_id res chain seq x y z
N MET A 1 28.78 9.04 -2.16
CA MET A 1 28.56 10.00 -3.26
C MET A 1 27.10 10.41 -3.19
N THR A 2 26.84 11.60 -2.66
CA THR A 2 25.50 12.17 -2.51
C THR A 2 25.04 12.68 -3.87
N SER A 3 24.01 12.05 -4.41
CA SER A 3 23.33 12.44 -5.63
C SER A 3 22.63 13.78 -5.42
N ALA A 4 23.24 14.86 -5.93
CA ALA A 4 22.68 16.21 -5.99
C ALA A 4 21.45 16.33 -6.94
N ARG A 5 20.66 15.27 -7.11
CA ARG A 5 19.55 15.15 -8.07
C ARG A 5 18.20 14.87 -7.39
N PHE A 6 18.16 14.94 -6.05
CA PHE A 6 17.01 14.61 -5.21
C PHE A 6 16.62 15.76 -4.25
N ASP A 7 16.99 17.01 -4.55
CA ASP A 7 16.91 18.18 -3.65
C ASP A 7 15.50 18.64 -3.19
N LYS A 8 14.42 17.92 -3.53
CA LYS A 8 13.09 18.30 -3.05
C LYS A 8 12.83 17.56 -1.73
N PRO A 9 12.51 18.26 -0.62
CA PRO A 9 12.38 17.65 0.70
C PRO A 9 11.24 16.61 0.81
N TRP A 10 10.29 16.61 -0.13
CA TRP A 10 9.24 15.57 -0.23
C TRP A 10 9.62 14.38 -1.13
N MET A 11 10.75 14.47 -1.86
CA MET A 11 11.30 13.43 -2.73
C MET A 11 12.43 12.65 -2.05
N ASP A 12 12.98 13.15 -0.94
CA ASP A 12 13.93 12.39 -0.09
C ASP A 12 13.31 11.07 0.42
N GLU A 13 11.98 11.02 0.57
CA GLU A 13 11.24 9.81 0.95
C GLU A 13 11.08 8.81 -0.22
N LEU A 14 11.44 9.23 -1.44
CA LEU A 14 11.36 8.45 -2.67
C LEU A 14 12.69 7.87 -3.16
N ASP A 15 13.75 8.10 -2.41
CA ASP A 15 15.11 7.67 -2.72
C ASP A 15 15.17 6.17 -3.07
N GLY A 16 15.95 5.82 -4.08
CA GLY A 16 16.02 4.45 -4.58
C GLY A 16 16.71 3.48 -3.61
N HIS A 17 17.23 3.98 -2.50
CA HIS A 17 17.91 3.17 -1.51
C HIS A 17 16.92 2.53 -0.51
N ASN A 18 17.22 1.29 -0.07
CA ASN A 18 16.43 0.55 0.93
C ASN A 18 14.97 0.26 0.54
N CYS A 19 14.71 -0.12 -0.72
CA CYS A 19 13.35 -0.38 -1.24
C CYS A 19 12.51 -1.33 -0.38
N VAL A 20 13.09 -2.37 0.23
CA VAL A 20 12.36 -3.30 1.11
C VAL A 20 11.86 -2.61 2.37
N LYS A 21 12.69 -1.77 2.99
CA LYS A 21 12.30 -1.02 4.20
C LYS A 21 11.16 -0.05 3.87
N ARG A 22 11.26 0.64 2.73
CA ARG A 22 10.24 1.57 2.26
C ARG A 22 8.92 0.86 1.95
N ALA A 23 8.98 -0.27 1.27
CA ALA A 23 7.84 -1.14 1.02
C ALA A 23 7.13 -1.55 2.31
N ALA A 24 7.91 -1.97 3.31
CA ALA A 24 7.38 -2.34 4.62
C ALA A 24 6.74 -1.13 5.32
N THR A 25 7.38 0.04 5.33
CA THR A 25 6.84 1.25 5.97
C THR A 25 5.54 1.71 5.31
N PHE A 26 5.50 1.78 3.97
CA PHE A 26 4.28 2.12 3.24
C PHE A 26 3.20 1.05 3.38
N GLY A 27 3.58 -0.22 3.37
CA GLY A 27 2.67 -1.34 3.60
C GLY A 27 2.03 -1.27 4.99
N ILE A 28 2.80 -1.00 6.04
CA ILE A 28 2.29 -0.82 7.41
C ILE A 28 1.36 0.39 7.49
N LYS A 29 1.77 1.55 6.95
CA LYS A 29 0.92 2.75 6.89
C LYS A 29 -0.41 2.45 6.18
N GLY A 30 -0.36 1.78 5.03
CA GLY A 30 -1.54 1.35 4.27
C GLY A 30 -2.40 0.34 5.04
N ALA A 31 -1.79 -0.61 5.74
CA ALA A 31 -2.49 -1.62 6.52
C ALA A 31 -3.22 -1.02 7.74
N VAL A 32 -2.63 -0.02 8.40
CA VAL A 32 -3.30 0.71 9.49
C VAL A 32 -4.55 1.42 8.97
N ILE A 33 -4.43 2.15 7.85
CA ILE A 33 -5.56 2.84 7.22
C ILE A 33 -6.63 1.82 6.80
N GLY A 34 -6.22 0.70 6.21
CA GLY A 34 -7.13 -0.38 5.80
C GLY A 34 -7.81 -1.06 6.98
N GLY A 35 -7.11 -1.24 8.09
CA GLY A 35 -7.66 -1.77 9.34
C GLY A 35 -8.72 -0.85 9.92
N VAL A 36 -8.43 0.45 10.04
CA VAL A 36 -9.40 1.44 10.52
C VAL A 36 -10.62 1.50 9.61
N PHE A 37 -10.43 1.51 8.29
CA PHE A 37 -11.52 1.47 7.33
C PHE A 37 -12.35 0.18 7.43
N GLY A 38 -11.69 -0.96 7.59
CA GLY A 38 -12.35 -2.25 7.77
C GLY A 38 -13.16 -2.32 9.07
N ALA A 39 -12.65 -1.75 10.15
CA ALA A 39 -13.35 -1.65 11.44
C ALA A 39 -14.57 -0.73 11.35
N ALA A 40 -14.44 0.45 10.73
CA ALA A 40 -15.56 1.35 10.49
C ALA A 40 -16.64 0.69 9.61
N LYS A 41 -16.23 -0.02 8.56
CA LYS A 41 -17.12 -0.78 7.68
C LYS A 41 -17.85 -1.89 8.43
N SER A 42 -17.19 -2.61 9.35
CA SER A 42 -17.86 -3.63 10.17
C SER A 42 -18.86 -3.04 11.16
N ALA A 43 -18.58 -1.85 11.70
CA ALA A 43 -19.49 -1.19 12.64
C ALA A 43 -20.78 -0.68 11.97
N LEU A 44 -20.71 -0.28 10.70
CA LEU A 44 -21.84 0.24 9.93
C LEU A 44 -22.65 -0.85 9.20
N LYS A 45 -22.12 -2.07 9.10
CA LYS A 45 -22.77 -3.16 8.35
C LYS A 45 -23.77 -3.88 9.26
N ILE A 46 -25.02 -3.97 8.79
CA ILE A 46 -26.06 -4.77 9.45
C ILE A 46 -25.56 -6.24 9.49
N PRO A 47 -25.61 -6.91 10.65
CA PRO A 47 -25.14 -8.29 10.78
C PRO A 47 -25.90 -9.19 9.82
N ASN A 48 -25.17 -9.78 8.87
CA ASN A 48 -25.72 -10.85 8.04
C ASN A 48 -25.89 -12.11 8.91
N PRO A 49 -26.93 -12.92 8.68
CA PRO A 49 -27.09 -14.23 9.31
C PRO A 49 -26.08 -15.22 8.70
N GLU A 50 -24.79 -15.03 8.97
CA GLU A 50 -23.74 -15.99 8.67
C GLU A 50 -23.44 -16.83 9.93
N PRO A 51 -23.00 -18.08 9.80
CA PRO A 51 -22.74 -18.98 10.95
C PRO A 51 -21.53 -18.58 11.81
N THR A 52 -20.91 -17.42 11.55
CA THR A 52 -19.71 -16.97 12.27
C THR A 52 -20.06 -15.93 13.34
N PRO A 53 -19.37 -15.94 14.51
CA PRO A 53 -19.64 -14.96 15.54
C PRO A 53 -19.31 -13.55 15.03
N LEU A 54 -20.13 -12.57 15.43
CA LEU A 54 -20.08 -11.18 14.95
C LEU A 54 -18.70 -10.53 15.08
N ILE A 55 -18.00 -10.84 16.16
CA ILE A 55 -16.64 -10.35 16.43
C ILE A 55 -15.66 -10.91 15.41
N LEU A 56 -15.75 -12.20 15.08
CA LEU A 56 -14.87 -12.83 14.10
C LEU A 56 -15.12 -12.29 12.69
N GLN A 57 -16.38 -12.05 12.32
CA GLN A 57 -16.74 -11.43 11.04
C GLN A 57 -16.13 -10.02 10.91
N SER A 58 -16.15 -9.25 12.01
CA SER A 58 -15.54 -7.91 12.08
C SER A 58 -14.03 -7.98 11.94
N PHE A 59 -13.36 -8.91 12.63
CA PHE A 59 -11.92 -9.13 12.48
C PHE A 59 -11.54 -9.60 11.07
N ILE A 60 -12.34 -10.45 10.44
CA ILE A 60 -12.12 -10.88 9.06
C ILE A 60 -12.20 -9.68 8.10
N MET A 61 -13.22 -8.82 8.25
CA MET A 61 -13.32 -7.60 7.46
C MET A 61 -12.16 -6.64 7.71
N MET A 62 -11.79 -6.42 8.97
CA MET A 62 -10.63 -5.59 9.34
C MET A 62 -9.34 -6.11 8.70
N LYS A 63 -9.06 -7.41 8.86
CA LYS A 63 -7.89 -8.08 8.29
C LYS A 63 -7.86 -7.96 6.78
N ASN A 64 -8.97 -8.25 6.10
CA ASN A 64 -9.01 -8.22 4.64
C ASN A 64 -8.77 -6.82 4.09
N ASN A 65 -9.35 -5.78 4.71
CA ASN A 65 -9.11 -4.39 4.29
C ASN A 65 -7.68 -3.91 4.62
N ALA A 66 -7.14 -4.32 5.77
CA ALA A 66 -5.75 -4.02 6.15
C ALA A 66 -4.75 -4.65 5.16
N LEU A 67 -4.91 -5.94 4.87
CA LEU A 67 -4.06 -6.64 3.89
C LEU A 67 -4.21 -6.05 2.49
N PHE A 68 -5.42 -5.67 2.10
CA PHE A 68 -5.68 -5.07 0.79
C PHE A 68 -4.96 -3.73 0.63
N LEU A 69 -5.20 -2.76 1.52
CA LEU A 69 -4.56 -1.44 1.42
C LEU A 69 -3.06 -1.50 1.70
N GLY A 70 -2.61 -2.37 2.61
CA GLY A 70 -1.19 -2.61 2.85
C GLY A 70 -0.48 -3.20 1.64
N GLY A 71 -1.12 -4.18 0.97
CA GLY A 71 -0.64 -4.75 -0.30
C GLY A 71 -0.49 -3.68 -1.38
N ILE A 72 -1.54 -2.88 -1.60
CA ILE A 72 -1.53 -1.79 -2.60
C ILE A 72 -0.40 -0.79 -2.33
N ALA A 73 -0.26 -0.35 -1.08
CA ALA A 73 0.74 0.63 -0.69
C ALA A 73 2.17 0.08 -0.78
N SER A 74 2.38 -1.18 -0.38
CA SER A 74 3.68 -1.84 -0.50
C SER A 74 4.09 -2.06 -1.96
N THR A 75 3.17 -2.49 -2.83
CA THR A 75 3.43 -2.63 -4.27
C THR A 75 3.75 -1.29 -4.91
N PHE A 76 3.02 -0.23 -4.58
CA PHE A 76 3.30 1.13 -5.07
C PHE A 76 4.72 1.57 -4.71
N ALA A 77 5.08 1.43 -3.42
CA ALA A 77 6.38 1.82 -2.90
C ALA A 77 7.54 0.97 -3.44
N LEU A 78 7.32 -0.35 -3.62
CA LEU A 78 8.31 -1.23 -4.25
C LEU A 78 8.56 -0.81 -5.69
N THR A 79 7.49 -0.69 -6.48
CA THR A 79 7.62 -0.40 -7.92
C THR A 79 8.21 0.97 -8.18
N THR A 80 7.82 1.99 -7.41
CA THR A 80 8.42 3.33 -7.54
C THR A 80 9.91 3.31 -7.19
N CYS A 81 10.29 2.63 -6.10
CA CYS A 81 11.69 2.54 -5.68
C CYS A 81 12.54 1.74 -6.67
N THR A 82 12.04 0.60 -7.17
CA THR A 82 12.77 -0.21 -8.16
C THR A 82 12.88 0.51 -9.50
N ALA A 83 11.83 1.20 -9.95
CA ALA A 83 11.88 2.02 -11.15
C ALA A 83 12.91 3.15 -11.02
N ALA A 84 12.95 3.82 -9.86
CA ALA A 84 13.95 4.85 -9.57
C ALA A 84 15.39 4.30 -9.54
N GLN A 85 15.59 3.11 -8.96
CA GLN A 85 16.90 2.42 -8.97
C GLN A 85 17.35 2.05 -10.38
N MET A 86 16.47 1.49 -11.21
CA MET A 86 16.83 1.05 -12.56
C MET A 86 17.10 2.22 -13.52
N ARG A 87 16.40 3.35 -13.33
CA ARG A 87 16.50 4.53 -14.20
C ARG A 87 17.49 5.57 -13.69
N GLU A 88 18.01 5.39 -12.48
CA GLU A 88 18.81 6.39 -11.74
C GLU A 88 18.16 7.79 -11.76
N LYS A 89 16.83 7.80 -11.74
CA LYS A 89 16.01 8.98 -11.93
C LYS A 89 14.71 8.81 -11.16
N ASP A 90 14.37 9.80 -10.36
CA ASP A 90 13.08 9.89 -9.70
C ASP A 90 12.19 10.93 -10.38
N ASP A 91 11.32 10.44 -11.26
CA ASP A 91 10.35 11.23 -12.01
C ASP A 91 8.92 10.70 -11.81
N GLU A 92 7.93 11.53 -12.13
CA GLU A 92 6.50 11.21 -12.01
C GLU A 92 6.12 9.95 -12.82
N ALA A 93 6.92 9.59 -13.82
CA ALA A 93 6.80 8.33 -14.55
C ALA A 93 6.92 7.10 -13.62
N ASN A 94 7.77 7.15 -12.59
CA ASN A 94 7.88 6.06 -11.62
C ASN A 94 6.59 5.91 -10.79
N TRP A 95 5.89 7.02 -10.53
CA TRP A 95 4.64 7.04 -9.79
C TRP A 95 3.50 6.49 -10.64
N ALA A 96 3.50 6.82 -11.93
CA ALA A 96 2.59 6.20 -12.89
C ALA A 96 2.80 4.68 -12.97
N LEU A 97 4.05 4.21 -12.99
CA LEU A 97 4.37 2.78 -12.93
C LEU A 97 3.94 2.12 -11.62
N GLY A 98 4.19 2.77 -10.49
CA GLY A 98 3.71 2.29 -9.18
C GLY A 98 2.20 2.21 -9.11
N GLY A 99 1.50 3.24 -9.60
CA GLY A 99 0.03 3.26 -9.68
C GLY A 99 -0.51 2.17 -10.59
N ALA A 100 0.11 1.96 -11.75
CA ALA A 100 -0.27 0.88 -12.67
C ALA A 100 -0.08 -0.50 -12.03
N ALA A 101 1.08 -0.75 -11.40
CA ALA A 101 1.35 -2.02 -10.72
C ALA A 101 0.37 -2.28 -9.56
N SER A 102 0.09 -1.27 -8.75
CA SER A 102 -0.92 -1.35 -7.70
C SER A 102 -2.33 -1.55 -8.26
N GLY A 103 -2.67 -0.95 -9.40
CA GLY A 103 -3.94 -1.17 -10.12
C GLY A 103 -4.11 -2.61 -10.60
N VAL A 104 -3.03 -3.21 -11.13
CA VAL A 104 -3.00 -4.64 -11.49
C VAL A 104 -3.23 -5.51 -10.26
N LEU A 105 -2.58 -5.21 -9.14
CA LEU A 105 -2.80 -5.92 -7.88
C LEU A 105 -4.27 -5.83 -7.42
N ILE A 106 -4.87 -4.65 -7.49
CA ILE A 106 -6.30 -4.46 -7.17
C ILE A 106 -7.16 -5.37 -8.05
N GLY A 107 -6.86 -5.45 -9.35
CA GLY A 107 -7.52 -6.37 -10.28
C GLY A 107 -7.43 -7.81 -9.80
N PHE A 108 -6.23 -8.31 -9.49
CA PHE A 108 -6.05 -9.69 -9.02
C PHE A 108 -6.74 -10.01 -7.70
N VAL A 109 -6.79 -9.07 -6.75
CA VAL A 109 -7.40 -9.32 -5.43
C VAL A 109 -8.94 -9.24 -5.49
N LYS A 110 -9.50 -8.60 -6.51
CA LYS A 110 -10.94 -8.33 -6.64
C LYS A 110 -11.62 -9.11 -7.78
N THR A 111 -10.85 -9.87 -8.56
CA THR A 111 -11.34 -10.87 -9.53
C THR A 111 -11.62 -12.17 -8.80
#